data_AF-A0A383BW30-F1
#
_entry.id   AF-A0A383BW30-F1
#
_cell.length_a   1.000
_cell.length_b   1.000
_cell.length_c   1.000
_cell.angle_alpha   90.00
_cell.angle_beta   90.00
_cell.angle_gamma   90.00
#
_symmetry.space_group_name_H-M   'P 1'
#
loop_
_entity.id
_entity.type
_entity.pdbx_description
1 polymer ?
#
loop_
_entity_poly.entity_id
_entity_poly.type
_entity_poly.pdbx_seq_one_letter_code
_entity_poly.pdbx_strand_id
1 'polypeptide(L)'
;PVLFPSVRAHMADCGGPVAGGYNPEATDVWQEALRIPPIKLFEQGVLRQDVLEWILANSRIPNVLRGDLAAMFGACNLAEQRVHTLFTRYGGEVVNDSIEYTLDYAEKRFRAEVTKWPDGEYHGNATLDHDSLGNYDVEVKTTVTINGSDLSVDLSGSSPETPGFVNSPFGNTASWVYTALCSVLPEDIPINSGVFRAVQITAPEGTVVNPLPPAPCMFSTVVIGGDIGTATMRALEQAIPNKV
;
A
#
# COMPACT_ATOMS: atom_id res chain seq x y z
N PRO A 1 3.13 24.69 -4.71
CA PRO A 1 3.37 23.29 -4.25
C PRO A 1 4.58 22.68 -4.96
N VAL A 2 5.10 21.58 -4.41
CA VAL A 2 5.97 20.66 -5.14
C VAL A 2 5.15 19.39 -5.37
N LEU A 3 5.01 18.97 -6.62
CA LEU A 3 4.30 17.73 -6.97
C LEU A 3 5.30 16.70 -7.45
N PHE A 4 5.18 15.48 -6.95
CA PHE A 4 6.03 14.35 -7.34
C PHE A 4 5.18 13.32 -8.08
N PRO A 5 5.38 13.12 -9.39
CA PRO A 5 4.82 11.94 -10.04
C PRO A 5 5.49 10.69 -9.45
N SER A 6 4.69 9.64 -9.24
CA SER A 6 5.14 8.38 -8.67
C SER A 6 4.65 7.22 -9.52
N VAL A 7 5.54 6.25 -9.73
CA VAL A 7 5.24 4.98 -10.39
C VAL A 7 5.81 3.88 -9.50
N ARG A 8 4.99 2.86 -9.24
CA ARG A 8 5.38 1.64 -8.55
C ARG A 8 5.14 0.47 -9.48
N ALA A 9 6.10 -0.44 -9.55
CA ALA A 9 5.98 -1.69 -10.28
C ALA A 9 6.63 -2.82 -9.47
N HIS A 10 6.16 -4.05 -9.69
CA HIS A 10 6.77 -5.24 -9.13
C HIS A 10 8.01 -5.61 -9.97
N MET A 11 9.14 -5.84 -9.31
CA MET A 11 10.37 -6.27 -9.97
C MET A 11 10.47 -7.79 -9.87
N ALA A 12 10.61 -8.47 -11.01
CA ALA A 12 10.64 -9.93 -11.05
C ALA A 12 11.86 -10.55 -10.35
N ASP A 13 12.93 -9.79 -10.11
CA ASP A 13 14.05 -10.20 -9.27
C ASP A 13 14.76 -8.96 -8.70
N CYS A 14 14.92 -8.94 -7.38
CA CYS A 14 15.61 -7.88 -6.62
C CYS A 14 16.87 -8.41 -5.91
N GLY A 15 17.33 -9.61 -6.27
CA GLY A 15 18.46 -10.28 -5.63
C GLY A 15 18.08 -11.18 -4.46
N GLY A 16 18.95 -11.22 -3.45
CA GLY A 16 18.75 -12.05 -2.26
C GLY A 16 19.02 -13.54 -2.48
N PRO A 17 18.71 -14.38 -1.48
CA PRO A 17 19.13 -15.79 -1.45
C PRO A 17 18.39 -16.68 -2.48
N VAL A 18 17.20 -16.27 -2.95
CA VAL A 18 16.39 -17.05 -3.90
C VAL A 18 16.04 -16.24 -5.15
N ALA A 19 15.79 -16.92 -6.27
CA ALA A 19 15.26 -16.29 -7.47
C ALA A 19 13.82 -15.82 -7.23
N GLY A 20 13.48 -14.60 -7.64
CA GLY A 20 12.14 -14.03 -7.47
C GLY A 20 11.92 -13.25 -6.16
N GLY A 21 12.91 -13.19 -5.26
CA GLY A 21 12.88 -12.35 -4.04
C GLY A 21 12.09 -12.90 -2.86
N TYR A 22 11.12 -13.80 -3.08
CA TYR A 22 10.30 -14.42 -2.03
C TYR A 22 11.02 -15.58 -1.34
N ASN A 23 11.91 -15.27 -0.38
CA ASN A 23 12.63 -16.28 0.40
C ASN A 23 11.75 -16.84 1.55
N PRO A 24 11.23 -18.09 1.45
CA PRO A 24 10.40 -18.66 2.52
C PRO A 24 11.17 -18.96 3.80
N GLU A 25 12.50 -19.02 3.73
CA GLU A 25 13.37 -19.24 4.89
C GLU A 25 13.81 -17.91 5.55
N ALA A 26 13.34 -16.76 5.06
CA ALA A 26 13.75 -15.47 5.61
C ALA A 26 13.22 -15.31 7.05
N THR A 27 14.15 -15.10 7.98
CA THR A 27 13.86 -14.80 9.40
C THR A 27 14.07 -13.33 9.76
N ASP A 28 14.64 -12.55 8.85
CA ASP A 28 14.87 -11.12 9.00
C ASP A 28 14.84 -10.40 7.65
N VAL A 29 14.59 -9.10 7.68
CA VAL A 29 14.45 -8.25 6.49
C VAL A 29 15.74 -8.18 5.64
N TRP A 30 16.91 -8.55 6.15
CA TRP A 30 18.15 -8.55 5.36
C TRP A 30 18.31 -9.82 4.51
N GLN A 31 17.53 -10.85 4.81
CA GLN A 31 17.40 -12.05 3.98
C GLN A 31 16.40 -11.85 2.82
N GLU A 32 15.77 -10.67 2.73
CA GLU A 32 14.75 -10.28 1.76
C GLU A 32 15.30 -9.40 0.63
N ALA A 33 16.47 -9.75 0.12
CA ALA A 33 17.10 -9.08 -1.02
C ALA A 33 17.49 -7.61 -0.77
N LEU A 34 17.66 -6.84 -1.85
CA LEU A 34 18.25 -5.51 -1.83
C LEU A 34 17.32 -4.47 -1.18
N ARG A 35 17.78 -3.82 -0.10
CA ARG A 35 17.10 -2.70 0.55
C ARG A 35 17.66 -1.36 0.06
N ILE A 36 16.84 -0.59 -0.65
CA ILE A 36 17.23 0.69 -1.22
C ILE A 36 16.55 1.83 -0.42
N PRO A 37 17.31 2.64 0.35
CA PRO A 37 16.75 3.86 0.95
C PRO A 37 16.43 4.89 -0.14
N PRO A 38 15.70 5.98 0.16
CA PRO A 38 15.47 7.05 -0.80
C PRO A 38 16.79 7.65 -1.30
N ILE A 39 17.20 7.26 -2.51
CA ILE A 39 18.42 7.74 -3.18
C ILE A 39 18.07 8.17 -4.60
N LYS A 40 18.88 9.10 -5.14
CA LYS A 40 18.71 9.60 -6.50
C LYS A 40 19.31 8.62 -7.50
N LEU A 41 18.47 8.08 -8.40
CA LEU A 41 18.93 7.42 -9.61
C LEU A 41 19.31 8.43 -10.71
N PHE A 42 18.68 9.61 -10.71
CA PHE A 42 19.02 10.72 -11.58
C PHE A 42 19.31 11.96 -10.75
N GLU A 43 20.35 12.70 -11.12
CA GLU A 43 20.75 13.95 -10.48
C GLU A 43 20.91 15.02 -11.55
N GLN A 44 20.13 16.11 -11.43
CA GLN A 44 20.11 17.20 -12.42
C GLN A 44 19.85 16.70 -13.86
N GLY A 45 18.98 15.70 -14.01
CA GLY A 45 18.64 15.08 -15.30
C GLY A 45 19.68 14.08 -15.82
N VAL A 46 20.80 13.87 -15.10
CA VAL A 46 21.85 12.93 -15.48
C VAL A 46 21.67 11.62 -14.71
N LEU A 47 21.65 10.50 -15.42
CA LEU A 47 21.63 9.17 -14.83
C LEU A 47 22.90 8.92 -14.01
N ARG A 48 22.72 8.53 -12.75
CA ARG A 48 23.79 8.05 -11.87
C ARG A 48 24.14 6.62 -12.25
N GLN A 49 25.10 6.47 -13.17
CA GLN A 49 25.49 5.16 -13.70
C GLN A 49 25.99 4.22 -12.60
N ASP A 50 26.73 4.74 -11.64
CA ASP A 50 27.20 4.04 -10.44
C ASP A 50 26.04 3.42 -9.63
N VAL A 51 24.97 4.19 -9.41
CA VAL A 51 23.76 3.71 -8.70
C VAL A 51 23.01 2.68 -9.53
N LEU A 52 22.84 2.93 -10.83
CA LEU A 52 22.17 1.97 -11.70
C LEU A 52 22.92 0.64 -11.71
N GLU A 53 24.23 0.64 -11.94
CA GLU A 53 25.03 -0.58 -11.96
C GLU A 53 25.04 -1.29 -10.60
N TRP A 54 25.04 -0.55 -9.48
CA TRP A 54 24.89 -1.14 -8.15
C TRP A 54 23.55 -1.87 -7.98
N ILE A 55 22.43 -1.28 -8.44
CA ILE A 55 21.12 -1.94 -8.40
C ILE A 55 21.11 -3.17 -9.31
N LEU A 56 21.58 -3.04 -10.55
CA LEU A 56 21.57 -4.12 -11.54
C LEU A 56 22.47 -5.30 -11.15
N ALA A 57 23.59 -5.03 -10.47
CA ALA A 57 24.50 -6.07 -9.99
C ALA A 57 23.87 -7.03 -8.97
N ASN A 58 22.75 -6.64 -8.36
CA ASN A 58 22.01 -7.47 -7.43
C ASN A 58 20.91 -8.30 -8.10
N SER A 59 20.68 -8.19 -9.41
CA SER A 59 19.62 -8.92 -10.10
C SER A 59 20.14 -10.07 -10.96
N ARG A 60 19.40 -11.18 -10.99
CA ARG A 60 19.62 -12.30 -11.91
C ARG A 60 19.19 -11.98 -13.35
N ILE A 61 18.35 -10.96 -13.53
CA ILE A 61 17.79 -10.53 -14.82
C ILE A 61 18.00 -9.02 -15.04
N PRO A 62 19.26 -8.55 -15.04
CA PRO A 62 19.58 -7.11 -15.05
C PRO A 62 19.06 -6.38 -16.29
N ASN A 63 18.97 -7.05 -17.44
CA ASN A 63 18.43 -6.45 -18.66
C ASN A 63 16.92 -6.13 -18.54
N VAL A 64 16.16 -6.97 -17.84
CA VAL A 64 14.73 -6.75 -17.57
C VAL A 64 14.58 -5.62 -16.57
N LEU A 65 15.29 -5.69 -15.44
CA LEU A 65 15.27 -4.65 -14.42
C LEU A 65 15.66 -3.26 -14.97
N ARG A 66 16.66 -3.20 -15.86
CA ARG A 66 17.03 -1.97 -16.56
C ARG A 66 15.89 -1.42 -17.41
N GLY A 67 15.18 -2.28 -18.12
CA GLY A 67 13.99 -1.93 -18.90
C GLY A 67 12.87 -1.37 -18.01
N ASP A 68 12.59 -2.03 -16.89
CA ASP A 68 11.57 -1.60 -15.93
C ASP A 68 11.90 -0.22 -15.34
N LEU A 69 13.14 -0.01 -14.87
CA LEU A 69 13.60 1.29 -14.35
C LEU A 69 13.51 2.40 -15.42
N ALA A 70 13.87 2.11 -16.66
CA ALA A 70 13.75 3.06 -17.76
C ALA A 70 12.29 3.40 -18.08
N ALA A 71 11.39 2.41 -18.04
CA ALA A 71 9.96 2.61 -18.23
C ALA A 71 9.34 3.46 -17.10
N MET A 72 9.68 3.17 -15.85
CA MET A 72 9.24 3.93 -14.68
C MET A 72 9.72 5.40 -14.76
N PHE A 73 11.00 5.62 -15.11
CA PHE A 73 11.52 6.98 -15.32
C PHE A 73 10.80 7.70 -16.46
N GLY A 74 10.61 7.04 -17.60
CA GLY A 74 9.89 7.60 -18.75
C GLY A 74 8.47 8.04 -18.39
N ALA A 75 7.75 7.23 -17.60
CA ALA A 75 6.42 7.56 -17.12
C ALA A 75 6.42 8.78 -16.17
N CYS A 76 7.34 8.85 -15.21
CA CYS A 76 7.47 10.01 -14.32
C CYS A 76 7.85 11.29 -15.08
N ASN A 77 8.77 11.21 -16.05
CA ASN A 77 9.18 12.34 -16.88
C ASN A 77 8.02 12.86 -17.74
N LEU A 78 7.20 11.97 -18.32
CA LEU A 78 5.99 12.38 -19.04
C LEU A 78 4.97 13.06 -18.10
N ALA A 79 4.79 12.52 -16.90
CA ALA A 79 3.89 13.11 -15.90
C ALA A 79 4.37 14.50 -15.45
N GLU A 80 5.67 14.68 -15.23
CA GLU A 80 6.28 15.98 -14.93
C GLU A 80 5.96 17.02 -16.02
N GLN A 81 6.14 16.68 -17.30
CA GLN A 81 5.83 17.58 -18.42
C GLN A 81 4.36 17.98 -18.45
N ARG A 82 3.44 17.03 -18.16
CA ARG A 82 2.01 17.31 -18.08
C ARG A 82 1.66 18.21 -16.90
N VAL A 83 2.28 17.96 -15.74
CA VAL A 83 2.13 18.81 -14.57
C VAL A 83 2.64 20.23 -14.88
N HIS A 84 3.82 20.37 -15.48
CA HIS A 84 4.36 21.67 -15.88
C HIS A 84 3.41 22.42 -16.84
N THR A 85 2.75 21.70 -17.75
CA THR A 85 1.74 22.28 -18.64
C THR A 85 0.56 22.87 -17.86
N LEU A 86 0.09 22.19 -16.80
CA LEU A 86 -0.97 22.72 -15.94
C LEU A 86 -0.52 24.00 -15.22
N PHE A 87 0.68 24.01 -14.64
CA PHE A 87 1.24 25.20 -13.98
C PHE A 87 1.42 26.37 -14.92
N THR A 88 1.92 26.11 -16.14
CA THR A 88 2.12 27.16 -17.16
C THR A 88 0.79 27.77 -17.60
N ARG A 89 -0.25 26.95 -17.74
CA ARG A 89 -1.55 27.38 -18.26
C ARG A 89 -2.43 28.05 -17.21
N TYR A 90 -2.44 27.55 -15.99
CA TYR A 90 -3.40 27.94 -14.96
C TYR A 90 -2.76 28.71 -13.79
N GLY A 91 -1.44 28.67 -13.66
CA GLY A 91 -0.74 29.25 -12.51
C GLY A 91 -0.77 28.33 -11.28
N GLY A 92 0.20 28.53 -10.38
CA GLY A 92 0.39 27.62 -9.24
C GLY A 92 -0.71 27.67 -8.19
N GLU A 93 -1.34 28.83 -7.99
CA GLU A 93 -2.46 29.01 -7.05
C GLU A 93 -3.68 28.21 -7.50
N VAL A 94 -4.11 28.37 -8.76
CA VAL A 94 -5.26 27.63 -9.30
C VAL A 94 -5.03 26.11 -9.28
N VAL A 95 -3.82 25.65 -9.61
CA VAL A 95 -3.49 24.22 -9.56
C VAL A 95 -3.57 23.69 -8.11
N ASN A 96 -3.06 24.45 -7.15
CA ASN A 96 -3.15 24.12 -5.73
C ASN A 96 -4.59 24.01 -5.26
N ASP A 97 -5.38 25.04 -5.52
CA ASP A 97 -6.78 25.10 -5.09
C ASP A 97 -7.58 23.96 -5.73
N SER A 98 -7.24 23.58 -6.96
CA SER A 98 -7.87 22.44 -7.65
C SER A 98 -7.52 21.10 -7.00
N ILE A 99 -6.27 20.94 -6.51
CA ILE A 99 -5.86 19.73 -5.78
C ILE A 99 -6.63 19.63 -4.47
N GLU A 100 -6.61 20.68 -3.65
CA GLU A 100 -7.32 20.69 -2.36
C GLU A 100 -8.82 20.49 -2.57
N TYR A 101 -9.43 21.16 -3.55
CA TYR A 101 -10.83 20.95 -3.92
C TYR A 101 -11.12 19.48 -4.26
N THR A 102 -10.23 18.81 -4.99
CA THR A 102 -10.41 17.40 -5.39
C THR A 102 -10.31 16.45 -4.19
N LEU A 103 -9.44 16.76 -3.22
CA LEU A 103 -9.33 16.01 -1.96
C LEU A 103 -10.56 16.24 -1.08
N ASP A 104 -10.97 17.49 -0.89
CA ASP A 104 -12.15 17.87 -0.10
C ASP A 104 -13.44 17.29 -0.70
N TYR A 105 -13.54 17.29 -2.02
CA TYR A 105 -14.67 16.69 -2.73
C TYR A 105 -14.74 15.18 -2.53
N ALA A 106 -13.60 14.48 -2.62
CA ALA A 106 -13.54 13.04 -2.37
C ALA A 106 -13.91 12.70 -0.93
N GLU A 107 -13.40 13.46 0.05
CA GLU A 107 -13.77 13.29 1.45
C GLU A 107 -15.28 13.49 1.66
N LYS A 108 -15.84 14.59 1.15
CA LYS A 108 -17.27 14.89 1.25
C LYS A 108 -18.14 13.80 0.64
N ARG A 109 -17.75 13.28 -0.53
CA ARG A 109 -18.47 12.20 -1.22
C ARG A 109 -18.39 10.89 -0.46
N PHE A 110 -17.21 10.54 0.05
CA PHE A 110 -17.03 9.35 0.88
C PHE A 110 -17.89 9.43 2.15
N ARG A 111 -17.80 10.52 2.92
CA ARG A 111 -18.61 10.73 4.13
C ARG A 111 -20.11 10.62 3.86
N ALA A 112 -20.58 11.24 2.76
CA ALA A 112 -21.99 11.16 2.36
C ALA A 112 -22.43 9.74 1.96
N GLU A 113 -21.52 8.91 1.46
CA GLU A 113 -21.78 7.50 1.19
C GLU A 113 -21.83 6.69 2.49
N VAL A 114 -20.86 6.89 3.39
CA VAL A 114 -20.79 6.21 4.69
C VAL A 114 -22.02 6.48 5.55
N THR A 115 -22.60 7.70 5.50
CA THR A 115 -23.86 8.02 6.22
C THR A 115 -25.07 7.19 5.78
N LYS A 116 -25.00 6.50 4.64
CA LYS A 116 -26.05 5.57 4.21
C LYS A 116 -25.86 4.18 4.79
N TRP A 117 -24.68 3.88 5.31
CA TRP A 117 -24.36 2.59 5.91
C TRP A 117 -24.90 2.58 7.34
N PRO A 118 -25.37 1.43 7.85
CA PRO A 118 -25.88 1.37 9.21
C PRO A 118 -24.74 1.58 10.21
N ASP A 119 -24.98 2.38 11.24
CA ASP A 119 -24.05 2.51 12.36
C ASP A 119 -23.92 1.17 13.11
N GLY A 120 -22.70 0.85 13.53
CA GLY A 120 -22.43 -0.39 14.25
C GLY A 120 -20.97 -0.80 14.24
N GLU A 121 -20.72 -1.93 14.89
CA GLU A 121 -19.43 -2.61 14.90
C GLU A 121 -19.56 -3.94 14.16
N TYR A 122 -18.72 -4.12 13.14
CA TYR A 122 -18.76 -5.26 12.24
C TYR A 122 -17.42 -5.99 12.27
N HIS A 123 -17.47 -7.31 12.32
CA HIS A 123 -16.30 -8.13 12.63
C HIS A 123 -15.95 -9.04 11.46
N GLY A 124 -14.72 -8.97 10.99
CA GLY A 124 -14.21 -9.85 9.95
C GLY A 124 -12.92 -10.53 10.38
N ASN A 125 -12.67 -11.69 9.81
CA ASN A 125 -11.42 -12.42 10.00
C ASN A 125 -10.97 -13.05 8.70
N ALA A 126 -9.67 -13.28 8.60
CA ALA A 126 -9.03 -14.15 7.63
C ALA A 126 -7.86 -14.84 8.33
N THR A 127 -7.47 -16.00 7.82
CA THR A 127 -6.44 -16.84 8.43
C THR A 127 -5.47 -17.27 7.34
N LEU A 128 -4.20 -16.98 7.55
CA LEU A 128 -3.12 -17.54 6.76
C LEU A 128 -2.71 -18.89 7.35
N ASP A 129 -2.68 -19.92 6.51
CA ASP A 129 -2.41 -21.31 6.93
C ASP A 129 -1.07 -21.46 7.66
N HIS A 130 0.01 -20.84 7.16
CA HIS A 130 1.32 -20.86 7.80
C HIS A 130 2.28 -19.75 7.35
N ASP A 131 3.32 -19.47 8.16
CA ASP A 131 4.39 -18.51 7.85
C ASP A 131 5.60 -19.13 7.12
N SER A 132 5.57 -20.45 6.88
CA SER A 132 6.65 -21.28 6.31
C SER A 132 7.80 -21.63 7.26
N LEU A 133 7.74 -21.17 8.52
CA LEU A 133 8.72 -21.44 9.57
C LEU A 133 8.11 -22.13 10.80
N GLY A 134 6.95 -22.76 10.61
CA GLY A 134 6.30 -23.60 11.61
C GLY A 134 5.25 -22.90 12.47
N ASN A 135 4.91 -21.65 12.19
CA ASN A 135 3.71 -21.02 12.73
C ASN A 135 2.53 -21.30 11.79
N TYR A 136 1.39 -21.67 12.37
CA TYR A 136 0.17 -22.00 11.66
C TYR A 136 -0.97 -21.12 12.16
N ASP A 137 -2.02 -21.01 11.36
CA ASP A 137 -3.25 -20.29 11.68
C ASP A 137 -2.98 -18.83 12.12
N VAL A 138 -2.24 -18.09 11.29
CA VAL A 138 -1.92 -16.69 11.55
C VAL A 138 -3.16 -15.85 11.26
N GLU A 139 -3.79 -15.32 12.30
CA GLU A 139 -5.08 -14.64 12.21
C GLU A 139 -4.92 -13.14 11.91
N VAL A 140 -5.69 -12.66 10.94
CA VAL A 140 -5.97 -11.25 10.74
C VAL A 140 -7.41 -11.01 11.18
N LYS A 141 -7.60 -10.17 12.20
CA LYS A 141 -8.93 -9.80 12.72
C LYS A 141 -9.15 -8.32 12.50
N THR A 142 -10.34 -7.99 12.01
CA THR A 142 -10.72 -6.61 11.71
C THR A 142 -12.06 -6.30 12.37
N THR A 143 -12.12 -5.19 13.09
CA THR A 143 -13.37 -4.56 13.51
C THR A 143 -13.54 -3.27 12.73
N VAL A 144 -14.60 -3.18 11.94
CA VAL A 144 -15.01 -1.94 11.26
C VAL A 144 -16.11 -1.29 12.08
N THR A 145 -15.89 -0.07 12.56
CA THR A 145 -16.89 0.72 13.26
C THR A 145 -17.36 1.84 12.36
N ILE A 146 -18.68 1.93 12.18
CA ILE A 146 -19.35 3.00 11.43
C ILE A 146 -20.12 3.85 12.45
N ASN A 147 -19.87 5.16 12.45
CA ASN A 147 -20.57 6.12 13.28
C ASN A 147 -20.86 7.40 12.50
N GLY A 148 -22.07 7.52 11.97
CA GLY A 148 -22.52 8.62 11.16
C GLY A 148 -21.75 8.74 9.85
N SER A 149 -20.68 9.53 9.83
CA SER A 149 -19.85 9.72 8.63
C SER A 149 -18.38 9.34 8.83
N ASP A 150 -18.06 8.83 10.02
CA ASP A 150 -16.73 8.41 10.40
C ASP A 150 -16.63 6.88 10.35
N LEU A 151 -15.47 6.39 9.90
CA LEU A 151 -15.17 4.97 9.80
C LEU A 151 -13.84 4.68 10.50
N SER A 152 -13.82 3.71 11.40
CA SER A 152 -12.58 3.20 11.95
C SER A 152 -12.39 1.71 11.67
N VAL A 153 -11.15 1.32 11.42
CA VAL A 153 -10.73 -0.06 11.16
C VAL A 153 -9.70 -0.43 12.22
N ASP A 154 -10.09 -1.32 13.13
CA ASP A 154 -9.24 -1.81 14.20
C ASP A 154 -8.75 -3.23 13.88
N LEU A 155 -7.43 -3.39 13.81
CA LEU A 155 -6.74 -4.65 13.54
C LEU A 155 -6.06 -5.23 14.79
N SER A 156 -6.33 -4.69 15.98
CA SER A 156 -5.68 -5.06 17.25
C SER A 156 -5.90 -6.51 17.68
N GLY A 157 -6.92 -7.18 17.13
CA GLY A 157 -7.17 -8.60 17.39
C GLY A 157 -6.29 -9.56 16.56
N SER A 158 -5.45 -9.05 15.67
CA SER A 158 -4.59 -9.86 14.79
C SER A 158 -3.44 -10.51 15.56
N SER A 159 -2.91 -11.61 15.02
CA SER A 159 -1.79 -12.34 15.62
C SER A 159 -0.54 -11.47 15.82
N PRO A 160 0.32 -11.82 16.80
CA PRO A 160 1.68 -11.27 16.89
C PRO A 160 2.44 -11.44 15.56
N GLU A 161 3.47 -10.62 15.35
CA GLU A 161 4.39 -10.82 14.22
C GLU A 161 5.01 -12.22 14.24
N THR A 162 5.25 -12.79 13.06
CA THR A 162 5.82 -14.12 12.88
C THR A 162 7.29 -14.01 12.48
N PRO A 163 8.14 -15.02 12.77
CA PRO A 163 9.49 -15.06 12.23
C PRO A 163 9.53 -15.18 10.70
N GLY A 164 8.48 -15.69 10.05
CA GLY A 164 8.40 -15.81 8.59
C GLY A 164 8.10 -14.49 7.86
N PHE A 165 8.49 -14.44 6.59
CA PHE A 165 8.41 -13.32 5.63
C PHE A 165 7.02 -12.80 5.23
N VAL A 166 5.98 -13.10 6.02
CA VAL A 166 4.57 -12.83 5.71
C VAL A 166 4.06 -11.53 6.34
N ASN A 167 4.77 -10.97 7.32
CA ASN A 167 4.32 -9.81 8.09
C ASN A 167 4.09 -8.56 7.22
N SER A 168 3.02 -7.80 7.49
CA SER A 168 2.64 -6.62 6.73
C SER A 168 3.01 -5.32 7.44
N PRO A 169 3.98 -4.52 6.95
CA PRO A 169 4.29 -3.21 7.52
C PRO A 169 3.09 -2.27 7.39
N PHE A 170 2.95 -1.31 8.31
CA PHE A 170 1.77 -0.43 8.39
C PHE A 170 1.36 0.19 7.05
N GLY A 171 2.33 0.61 6.21
CA GLY A 171 2.02 1.16 4.88
C GLY A 171 1.31 0.17 3.94
N ASN A 172 1.69 -1.11 3.95
CA ASN A 172 1.00 -2.17 3.20
C ASN A 172 -0.36 -2.48 3.84
N THR A 173 -0.42 -2.53 5.17
CA THR A 173 -1.66 -2.75 5.93
C THR A 173 -2.72 -1.70 5.62
N ALA A 174 -2.37 -0.42 5.75
CA ALA A 174 -3.26 0.67 5.42
C ALA A 174 -3.71 0.62 3.95
N SER A 175 -2.79 0.31 3.02
CA SER A 175 -3.12 0.18 1.59
C SER A 175 -4.19 -0.88 1.32
N TRP A 176 -4.14 -2.02 2.02
CA TRP A 176 -5.13 -3.10 1.87
C TRP A 176 -6.49 -2.76 2.49
N VAL A 177 -6.49 -2.07 3.64
CA VAL A 177 -7.73 -1.49 4.21
C VAL A 177 -8.37 -0.52 3.22
N TYR A 178 -7.59 0.41 2.65
CA TYR A 178 -8.10 1.36 1.67
C TYR A 178 -8.56 0.67 0.39
N THR A 179 -7.89 -0.40 -0.04
CA THR A 179 -8.31 -1.17 -1.23
C THR A 179 -9.69 -1.79 -1.01
N ALA A 180 -9.91 -2.43 0.14
CA ALA A 180 -11.21 -3.01 0.50
C ALA A 180 -12.33 -1.96 0.64
N LEU A 181 -12.00 -0.78 1.19
CA LEU A 181 -12.96 0.32 1.27
C LEU A 181 -13.29 0.87 -0.12
N CYS A 182 -12.29 1.15 -0.95
CA CYS A 182 -12.49 1.71 -2.27
C CYS A 182 -13.21 0.76 -3.23
N SER A 183 -13.10 -0.57 -3.04
CA SER A 183 -13.78 -1.55 -3.91
C SER A 183 -15.30 -1.59 -3.73
N VAL A 184 -15.82 -1.10 -2.60
CA VAL A 184 -17.27 -1.07 -2.32
C VAL A 184 -17.91 0.31 -2.55
N LEU A 185 -17.09 1.31 -2.93
CA LEU A 185 -17.57 2.66 -3.22
C LEU A 185 -18.22 2.73 -4.61
N PRO A 186 -19.23 3.61 -4.79
CA PRO A 186 -19.73 3.96 -6.11
C PRO A 186 -18.61 4.47 -7.04
N GLU A 187 -18.68 4.13 -8.33
CA GLU A 187 -17.69 4.52 -9.36
C GLU A 187 -17.53 6.05 -9.52
N ASP A 188 -18.52 6.83 -9.07
CA ASP A 188 -18.51 8.30 -9.18
C ASP A 188 -17.75 9.00 -8.05
N ILE A 189 -17.22 8.25 -7.06
CA ILE A 189 -16.37 8.81 -5.99
C ILE A 189 -14.91 8.78 -6.44
N PRO A 190 -14.22 9.94 -6.54
CA PRO A 190 -12.81 9.96 -6.87
C PRO A 190 -11.96 9.28 -5.80
N ILE A 191 -11.14 8.31 -6.21
CA ILE A 191 -10.21 7.62 -5.32
C ILE A 191 -8.93 8.45 -5.18
N ASN A 192 -8.76 9.11 -4.03
CA ASN A 192 -7.55 9.83 -3.63
C ASN A 192 -7.45 9.92 -2.10
N SER A 193 -6.41 10.57 -1.57
CA SER A 193 -6.17 10.66 -0.12
C SER A 193 -7.25 11.44 0.66
N GLY A 194 -8.15 12.16 -0.01
CA GLY A 194 -9.33 12.76 0.60
C GLY A 194 -10.27 11.70 1.20
N VAL A 195 -10.44 10.56 0.53
CA VAL A 195 -11.19 9.41 1.07
C VAL A 195 -10.60 8.96 2.40
N PHE A 196 -9.27 8.95 2.51
CA PHE A 196 -8.56 8.42 3.68
C PHE A 196 -8.68 9.33 4.91
N ARG A 197 -9.00 10.62 4.73
CA ARG A 197 -9.14 11.60 5.83
C ARG A 197 -10.27 11.24 6.81
N ALA A 198 -11.26 10.47 6.36
CA ALA A 198 -12.39 10.01 7.16
C ALA A 198 -12.23 8.59 7.73
N VAL A 199 -11.05 7.98 7.52
CA VAL A 199 -10.78 6.58 7.91
C VAL A 199 -9.67 6.57 8.95
N GLN A 200 -9.99 6.09 10.15
CA GLN A 200 -8.99 5.84 11.19
C GLN A 200 -8.57 4.36 11.15
N ILE A 201 -7.26 4.09 11.10
CA ILE A 201 -6.73 2.71 11.13
C ILE A 201 -5.91 2.51 12.41
N THR A 202 -6.28 1.49 13.18
CA THR A 202 -5.52 1.04 14.35
C THR A 202 -4.86 -0.29 14.03
N ALA A 203 -3.52 -0.34 14.09
CA ALA A 203 -2.74 -1.55 13.91
C ALA A 203 -1.57 -1.53 14.91
N PRO A 204 -1.68 -2.23 16.06
CA PRO A 204 -0.64 -2.19 17.10
C PRO A 204 0.70 -2.71 16.60
N GLU A 205 1.79 -2.05 16.97
CA GLU A 205 3.15 -2.52 16.69
C GLU A 205 3.41 -3.92 17.31
N GLY A 206 4.25 -4.72 16.65
CA GLY A 206 4.57 -6.09 17.08
C GLY A 206 3.51 -7.13 16.71
N THR A 207 2.59 -6.76 15.81
CA THR A 207 1.58 -7.67 15.23
C THR A 207 1.93 -8.00 13.79
N VAL A 208 1.32 -9.06 13.25
CA VAL A 208 1.50 -9.44 11.84
C VAL A 208 1.05 -8.34 10.86
N VAL A 209 0.22 -7.39 11.31
CA VAL A 209 -0.28 -6.26 10.52
C VAL A 209 0.48 -4.94 10.78
N ASN A 210 1.43 -4.94 11.71
CA ASN A 210 2.35 -3.83 11.94
C ASN A 210 3.60 -4.33 12.69
N PRO A 211 4.47 -5.10 12.01
CA PRO A 211 5.66 -5.69 12.61
C PRO A 211 6.75 -4.65 12.89
N LEU A 212 7.63 -4.99 13.82
CA LEU A 212 8.82 -4.22 14.14
C LEU A 212 10.05 -4.77 13.41
N PRO A 213 11.02 -3.92 13.02
CA PRO A 213 12.32 -4.41 12.59
C PRO A 213 12.95 -5.32 13.67
N PRO A 214 13.54 -6.47 13.30
CA PRO A 214 13.94 -6.84 11.94
C PRO A 214 12.99 -7.79 11.21
N ALA A 215 11.73 -7.91 11.62
CA ALA A 215 10.79 -8.88 11.05
C ALA A 215 10.70 -8.80 9.51
N PRO A 216 10.71 -9.96 8.81
CA PRO A 216 10.66 -10.02 7.36
C PRO A 216 9.22 -9.78 6.84
N CYS A 217 9.10 -9.11 5.69
CA CYS A 217 7.87 -8.55 5.15
C CYS A 217 7.66 -8.77 3.64
N MET A 218 8.54 -9.47 2.93
CA MET A 218 8.59 -9.50 1.47
C MET A 218 7.29 -10.02 0.85
N PHE A 219 6.67 -11.04 1.46
CA PHE A 219 5.44 -11.64 0.94
C PHE A 219 4.15 -10.94 1.40
N SER A 220 4.28 -9.88 2.21
CA SER A 220 3.18 -9.13 2.82
C SER A 220 2.08 -8.72 1.86
N THR A 221 2.41 -8.21 0.67
CA THR A 221 1.39 -7.72 -0.26
C THR A 221 0.50 -8.85 -0.79
N VAL A 222 0.98 -10.10 -0.83
CA VAL A 222 0.25 -11.23 -1.43
C VAL A 222 -0.57 -12.00 -0.39
N VAL A 223 -0.02 -12.24 0.81
CA VAL A 223 -0.68 -13.05 1.85
C VAL A 223 -1.41 -12.20 2.88
N ILE A 224 -0.77 -11.81 3.98
CA ILE A 224 -1.37 -11.05 5.08
C ILE A 224 -2.05 -9.77 4.59
N GLY A 225 -1.51 -9.11 3.57
CA GLY A 225 -2.18 -8.01 2.87
C GLY A 225 -3.54 -8.39 2.31
N GLY A 226 -3.60 -9.47 1.53
CA GLY A 226 -4.86 -10.03 1.01
C GLY A 226 -5.81 -10.47 2.13
N ASP A 227 -5.27 -10.99 3.24
CA ASP A 227 -6.06 -11.37 4.43
C ASP A 227 -6.64 -10.13 5.14
N ILE A 228 -5.89 -9.03 5.24
CA ILE A 228 -6.40 -7.73 5.72
C ILE A 228 -7.55 -7.24 4.84
N GLY A 229 -7.38 -7.31 3.52
CA GLY A 229 -8.45 -6.95 2.58
C GLY A 229 -9.68 -7.84 2.77
N THR A 230 -9.50 -9.16 2.86
CA THR A 230 -10.57 -10.14 3.05
C THR A 230 -11.31 -9.96 4.38
N ALA A 231 -10.58 -9.79 5.48
CA ALA A 231 -11.16 -9.54 6.80
C ALA A 231 -11.94 -8.22 6.81
N THR A 232 -11.40 -7.17 6.20
CA THR A 232 -12.10 -5.88 6.06
C THR A 232 -13.38 -6.02 5.24
N MET A 233 -13.34 -6.72 4.10
CA MET A 233 -14.53 -6.98 3.28
C MET A 233 -15.59 -7.80 4.01
N ARG A 234 -15.20 -8.84 4.77
CA ARG A 234 -16.13 -9.64 5.59
C ARG A 234 -16.80 -8.84 6.70
N ALA A 235 -16.11 -7.87 7.28
CA ALA A 235 -16.72 -6.91 8.19
C ALA A 235 -17.74 -6.03 7.45
N LEU A 236 -17.35 -5.44 6.32
CA LEU A 236 -18.23 -4.58 5.51
C LEU A 236 -19.47 -5.32 4.98
N GLU A 237 -19.36 -6.59 4.61
CA GLU A 237 -20.46 -7.42 4.10
C GLU A 237 -21.65 -7.46 5.07
N GLN A 238 -21.39 -7.41 6.38
CA GLN A 238 -22.45 -7.38 7.40
C GLN A 238 -23.21 -6.04 7.43
N ALA A 239 -22.54 -4.95 7.11
CA ALA A 239 -23.14 -3.61 7.06
C ALA A 239 -23.84 -3.34 5.71
N ILE A 240 -23.22 -3.77 4.62
CA ILE A 240 -23.56 -3.42 3.24
C ILE A 240 -23.49 -4.63 2.29
N PRO A 241 -24.28 -5.69 2.52
CA PRO A 241 -24.15 -6.98 1.81
C PRO A 241 -24.33 -6.89 0.29
N ASN A 242 -25.04 -5.88 -0.22
CA ASN A 242 -25.26 -5.71 -1.66
C ASN A 242 -24.14 -4.95 -2.39
N LYS A 243 -23.06 -4.58 -1.67
CA LYS A 243 -21.93 -3.81 -2.19
C LYS A 243 -20.60 -4.58 -2.18
N VAL A 244 -20.58 -5.78 -1.59
CA VAL A 244 -19.40 -6.63 -1.42
C VAL A 244 -19.45 -7.80 -2.40
#